data_AF-A0A6M3LAI2-F1
#
_entry.id   AF-A0A6M3LAI2-F1
#
_cell.length_a   1.000
_cell.length_b   1.000
_cell.length_c   1.000
_cell.angle_alpha   90.00
_cell.angle_beta   90.00
_cell.angle_gamma   90.00
#
_symmetry.space_group_name_H-M   'P 1'
#
loop_
_entity.id
_entity.type
_entity.pdbx_description
1 polymer ?
#
loop_
_entity_poly.entity_id
_entity_poly.type
_entity_poly.pdbx_seq_one_letter_code
_entity_poly.pdbx_strand_id
1 'polypeptide(L)'
;MASPDVELYFVGKGKLYLDRWTSANASTGERDLGNAPSFVVTPNVEQLEHYSSRTGIRSKDHEVDVQQSLNVKFSLDEISIDNLALCLYGDGVEVMSQGDGNVGAEAVTLYLGKWVKLNQRNISVSSVGIAGYTEGTDYEVDHSVGRIKALTTGAIGDGEAVNVSYTFGAMTWNYVEIFGRKPVQGLLRLVGTNEVGKQFEVLLW
;
A
#
# COMPACT_ATOMS: atom_id res chain seq x y z
N MET A 1 11.54 -16.95 -39.41
CA MET A 1 12.30 -15.89 -38.71
C MET A 1 12.33 -14.69 -39.65
N ALA A 2 11.74 -13.56 -39.25
CA ALA A 2 11.88 -12.33 -40.02
C ALA A 2 13.34 -11.85 -39.89
N SER A 3 13.93 -11.41 -41.01
CA SER A 3 15.26 -10.79 -41.00
C SER A 3 15.27 -9.56 -40.08
N PRO A 4 16.39 -9.23 -39.41
CA PRO A 4 16.48 -8.01 -38.61
C PRO A 4 16.14 -6.79 -39.47
N ASP A 5 15.15 -6.01 -39.04
CA ASP A 5 14.64 -4.83 -39.74
C ASP A 5 14.63 -3.66 -38.75
N VAL A 6 15.03 -2.47 -39.22
CA VAL A 6 14.98 -1.23 -38.43
C VAL A 6 13.55 -0.82 -38.10
N GLU A 7 12.55 -1.31 -38.82
CA GLU A 7 11.13 -1.13 -38.46
C GLU A 7 10.70 -1.95 -37.23
N LEU A 8 11.55 -2.86 -36.73
CA LEU A 8 11.31 -3.65 -35.51
C LEU A 8 11.85 -2.98 -34.24
N TYR A 9 12.43 -1.78 -34.33
CA TYR A 9 12.77 -1.02 -33.12
C TYR A 9 11.48 -0.74 -32.34
N PHE A 10 11.49 -1.16 -31.07
CA PHE A 10 10.35 -1.06 -30.18
C PHE A 10 10.74 -0.26 -28.94
N VAL A 11 10.09 0.88 -28.75
CA VAL A 11 10.12 1.60 -27.47
C VAL A 11 8.76 1.43 -26.85
N GLY A 12 8.68 0.56 -25.84
CA GLY A 12 7.46 0.27 -25.12
C GLY A 12 7.00 1.47 -24.30
N LYS A 13 5.98 2.17 -24.78
CA LYS A 13 5.19 3.14 -24.01
C LYS A 13 3.77 2.62 -23.93
N GLY A 14 3.14 2.69 -22.77
CA GLY A 14 1.78 2.18 -22.61
C GLY A 14 1.09 2.71 -21.37
N LYS A 15 -0.23 2.59 -21.37
CA LYS A 15 -1.05 2.83 -20.19
C LYS A 15 -1.41 1.51 -19.54
N LEU A 16 -1.27 1.45 -18.23
CA LEU A 16 -1.54 0.25 -17.45
C LEU A 16 -2.88 0.42 -16.74
N TYR A 17 -3.80 -0.47 -17.08
CA TYR A 17 -5.13 -0.53 -16.48
C TYR A 17 -5.26 -1.77 -15.61
N LEU A 18 -5.91 -1.61 -14.47
CA LEU A 18 -6.31 -2.71 -13.60
C LEU A 18 -7.81 -2.66 -13.35
N ASP A 19 -8.49 -3.74 -13.67
CA ASP A 19 -9.85 -4.01 -13.21
C ASP A 19 -9.79 -4.96 -12.02
N ARG A 20 -10.08 -4.43 -10.84
CA ARG A 20 -10.16 -5.24 -9.62
C ARG A 20 -11.47 -6.01 -9.61
N TRP A 21 -11.44 -7.30 -9.32
CA TRP A 21 -12.67 -8.06 -9.15
C TRP A 21 -13.20 -7.97 -7.71
N THR A 22 -14.52 -8.04 -7.58
CA THR A 22 -15.19 -8.21 -6.29
C THR A 22 -14.95 -9.61 -5.73
N SER A 23 -15.31 -9.83 -4.46
CA SER A 23 -15.31 -11.18 -3.85
C SER A 23 -16.22 -12.19 -4.55
N ALA A 24 -17.10 -11.73 -5.44
CA ALA A 24 -17.95 -12.55 -6.30
C ALA A 24 -17.39 -12.70 -7.73
N ASN A 25 -16.11 -12.38 -7.97
CA ASN A 25 -15.44 -12.40 -9.28
C ASN A 25 -16.11 -11.52 -10.35
N ALA A 26 -16.83 -10.48 -9.94
CA ALA A 26 -17.39 -9.49 -10.86
C ALA A 26 -16.40 -8.34 -11.09
N SER A 27 -16.26 -7.91 -12.35
CA SER A 27 -15.54 -6.70 -12.76
C SER A 27 -16.05 -5.46 -12.02
N THR A 28 -15.13 -4.61 -11.55
CA THR A 28 -15.48 -3.29 -10.98
C THR A 28 -15.17 -2.13 -11.93
N GLY A 29 -14.53 -2.42 -13.06
CA GLY A 29 -14.14 -1.46 -14.08
C GLY A 29 -12.63 -1.23 -14.10
N GLU A 30 -12.11 -0.98 -15.30
CA GLU A 30 -10.68 -0.70 -15.51
C GLU A 30 -10.31 0.69 -15.00
N ARG A 31 -9.33 0.72 -14.08
CA ARG A 31 -8.74 1.96 -13.56
C ARG A 31 -7.32 2.13 -14.08
N ASP A 32 -6.98 3.34 -14.51
CA ASP A 32 -5.61 3.73 -14.88
C ASP A 32 -4.73 3.77 -13.62
N LEU A 33 -3.62 3.02 -13.64
CA LEU A 33 -2.67 2.96 -12.53
C LEU A 33 -1.64 4.09 -12.55
N GLY A 34 -1.58 4.88 -13.62
CA GLY A 34 -0.64 5.97 -13.80
C GLY A 34 0.65 5.53 -14.49
N ASN A 35 1.69 6.36 -14.40
CA ASN A 35 2.96 6.07 -15.06
C ASN A 35 3.66 4.84 -14.47
N ALA A 36 3.90 3.83 -15.30
CA ALA A 36 4.61 2.61 -14.95
C ALA A 36 5.97 2.54 -15.70
N PRO A 37 7.09 2.99 -15.10
CA PRO A 37 8.38 3.03 -15.80
C PRO A 37 8.98 1.64 -16.07
N SER A 38 8.53 0.60 -15.35
CA SER A 38 8.93 -0.77 -15.62
C SER A 38 7.73 -1.71 -15.63
N PHE A 39 7.66 -2.57 -16.64
CA PHE A 39 6.66 -3.64 -16.77
C PHE A 39 7.37 -4.88 -17.33
N VAL A 40 7.47 -5.92 -16.51
CA VAL A 40 8.19 -7.15 -16.81
C VAL A 40 7.23 -8.33 -16.70
N VAL A 41 7.15 -9.12 -17.76
CA VAL A 41 6.39 -10.37 -17.81
C VAL A 41 7.38 -11.52 -17.91
N THR A 42 7.32 -12.45 -16.95
CA THR A 42 8.19 -13.62 -16.88
C THR A 42 7.33 -14.89 -16.95
N PRO A 43 7.29 -15.57 -18.10
CA PRO A 43 6.69 -16.90 -18.18
C PRO A 43 7.62 -17.92 -17.50
N ASN A 44 7.07 -18.70 -16.59
CA ASN A 44 7.75 -19.79 -15.90
C ASN A 44 7.07 -21.11 -16.28
N VAL A 45 7.83 -22.04 -16.83
CA VAL A 45 7.37 -23.40 -17.15
C VAL A 45 8.13 -24.36 -16.26
N GLU A 46 7.42 -25.04 -15.35
CA GLU A 46 7.98 -26.15 -14.59
C GLU A 46 7.81 -27.44 -15.39
N GLN A 47 8.93 -28.08 -15.67
CA GLN A 47 9.00 -29.34 -16.42
C GLN A 47 9.35 -30.48 -15.47
N LEU A 48 8.60 -31.58 -15.55
CA LEU A 48 8.97 -32.83 -14.91
C LEU A 48 9.78 -33.65 -15.89
N GLU A 49 11.06 -33.79 -15.57
CA GLU A 49 12.01 -34.53 -16.39
C GLU A 49 12.08 -36.00 -15.93
N HIS A 50 11.93 -36.92 -16.87
CA HIS A 50 12.17 -38.34 -16.67
C HIS A 50 13.57 -38.72 -17.17
N TYR A 51 14.36 -39.28 -16.26
CA TYR A 51 15.71 -39.76 -16.54
C TYR A 51 15.71 -41.28 -16.66
N SER A 52 16.13 -41.80 -17.82
CA SER A 52 16.25 -43.24 -18.02
C SER A 52 17.35 -43.82 -17.14
N SER A 53 17.06 -44.93 -16.46
CA SER A 53 17.99 -45.65 -15.58
C SER A 53 18.48 -46.96 -16.19
N ARG A 54 18.30 -47.16 -17.50
CA ARG A 54 18.51 -48.47 -18.14
C ARG A 54 19.97 -48.82 -18.44
N THR A 55 20.88 -47.86 -18.63
CA THR A 55 22.35 -48.07 -18.75
C THR A 55 23.07 -46.72 -18.91
N GLY A 56 24.35 -46.62 -18.52
CA GLY A 56 25.22 -45.48 -18.84
C GLY A 56 24.93 -44.17 -18.08
N ILE A 57 25.36 -43.04 -18.64
CA ILE A 57 25.13 -41.69 -18.08
C ILE A 57 23.63 -41.40 -18.13
N ARG A 58 23.07 -40.86 -17.04
CA ARG A 58 21.65 -40.49 -16.92
C ARG A 58 21.26 -39.49 -18.01
N SER A 59 20.66 -39.97 -19.09
CA SER A 59 20.11 -39.13 -20.16
C SER A 59 18.63 -38.87 -19.92
N LYS A 60 18.22 -37.63 -20.13
CA LYS A 60 16.82 -37.19 -20.13
C LYS A 60 16.12 -37.86 -21.32
N ASP A 61 15.13 -38.71 -21.02
CA ASP A 61 14.43 -39.56 -22.01
C ASP A 61 13.04 -39.00 -22.33
N HIS A 62 12.43 -38.30 -21.36
CA HIS A 62 11.13 -37.67 -21.52
C HIS A 62 11.05 -36.41 -20.66
N GLU A 63 10.31 -35.42 -21.12
CA GLU A 63 9.92 -34.26 -20.33
C GLU A 63 8.43 -33.99 -20.52
N VAL A 64 7.77 -33.54 -19.46
CA VAL A 64 6.38 -33.10 -19.51
C VAL A 64 6.30 -31.77 -18.79
N ASP A 65 5.74 -30.76 -19.45
CA ASP A 65 5.40 -29.49 -18.81
C ASP A 65 4.28 -29.74 -17.79
N VAL A 66 4.57 -29.58 -16.50
CA VAL A 66 3.61 -29.84 -15.41
C VAL A 66 2.84 -28.58 -15.05
N GLN A 67 3.50 -27.43 -15.09
CA GLN A 67 2.89 -26.18 -14.69
C GLN A 67 3.44 -25.04 -15.53
N GLN A 68 2.53 -24.24 -16.09
CA GLN A 68 2.85 -22.95 -16.70
C GLN A 68 2.31 -21.86 -15.77
N SER A 69 3.17 -20.96 -15.32
CA SER A 69 2.82 -19.80 -14.50
C SER A 69 3.38 -18.55 -15.13
N LEU A 70 2.66 -17.43 -14.98
CA LEU A 70 3.06 -16.15 -15.53
C LEU A 70 3.25 -15.17 -14.38
N ASN A 71 4.47 -14.68 -14.19
CA ASN A 71 4.76 -13.68 -13.17
C ASN A 71 4.84 -12.31 -13.84
N VAL A 72 4.09 -11.34 -13.32
CA VAL A 72 4.09 -9.97 -13.82
C VAL A 72 4.56 -9.05 -12.71
N LYS A 73 5.57 -8.23 -13.01
CA LYS A 73 6.13 -7.23 -12.09
C LYS A 73 6.11 -5.88 -12.76
N PHE A 74 5.64 -4.87 -12.05
CA PHE A 74 5.65 -3.50 -12.51
C PHE A 74 5.92 -2.56 -11.33
N SER A 75 6.46 -1.38 -11.63
CA SER A 75 6.62 -0.28 -10.69
C SER A 75 5.76 0.89 -11.14
N LEU A 76 5.21 1.66 -10.20
CA LEU A 76 4.43 2.87 -10.48
C LEU A 76 5.16 4.05 -9.83
N ASP A 77 5.22 5.19 -10.53
CA ASP A 77 5.77 6.43 -9.97
C ASP A 77 4.73 7.21 -9.17
N GLU A 78 3.45 7.08 -9.55
CA GLU A 78 2.35 7.84 -8.96
C GLU A 78 1.79 7.14 -7.72
N ILE A 79 2.11 7.71 -6.55
CA ILE A 79 1.55 7.29 -5.26
C ILE A 79 0.15 7.90 -5.11
N SER A 80 -0.86 7.21 -5.65
CA SER A 80 -2.26 7.45 -5.28
C SER A 80 -2.64 6.58 -4.07
N ILE A 81 -3.58 7.04 -3.24
CA ILE A 81 -4.00 6.32 -2.03
C ILE A 81 -4.59 4.95 -2.40
N ASP A 82 -5.29 4.85 -3.52
CA ASP A 82 -5.79 3.59 -4.03
C ASP A 82 -4.67 2.65 -4.54
N ASN A 83 -3.61 3.19 -5.17
CA ASN A 83 -2.46 2.38 -5.58
C ASN A 83 -1.69 1.88 -4.35
N LEU A 84 -1.60 2.71 -3.30
CA LEU A 84 -1.02 2.33 -2.02
C LEU A 84 -1.83 1.22 -1.34
N ALA A 85 -3.17 1.36 -1.33
CA ALA A 85 -4.07 0.32 -0.84
C ALA A 85 -3.92 -0.98 -1.64
N LEU A 86 -3.79 -0.90 -2.96
CA LEU A 86 -3.54 -2.07 -3.82
C LEU A 86 -2.21 -2.75 -3.48
N CYS A 87 -1.14 -1.98 -3.30
CA CYS A 87 0.20 -2.49 -3.00
C CYS A 87 0.27 -3.17 -1.61
N LEU A 88 -0.48 -2.66 -0.63
CA LEU A 88 -0.45 -3.11 0.76
C LEU A 88 -1.65 -4.00 1.16
N TYR A 89 -2.37 -4.56 0.18
CA TYR A 89 -3.56 -5.41 0.41
C TYR A 89 -4.62 -4.75 1.30
N GLY A 90 -4.85 -3.45 1.12
CA GLY A 90 -5.85 -2.69 1.85
C GLY A 90 -7.27 -2.97 1.39
N ASP A 91 -8.22 -2.91 2.33
CA ASP A 91 -9.65 -3.20 2.09
C ASP A 91 -10.33 -2.09 1.25
N GLY A 92 -9.77 -0.89 1.27
CA GLY A 92 -10.21 0.28 0.52
C GLY A 92 -9.67 1.57 1.14
N VAL A 93 -9.97 2.70 0.51
CA VAL A 93 -9.73 4.03 1.11
C VAL A 93 -10.98 4.40 1.91
N GLU A 94 -10.84 4.47 3.22
CA GLU A 94 -11.89 4.96 4.10
C GLU A 94 -11.71 6.45 4.35
N VAL A 95 -12.77 7.21 4.15
CA VAL A 95 -12.80 8.63 4.50
C VAL A 95 -13.29 8.72 5.94
N MET A 96 -12.36 8.92 6.87
CA MET A 96 -12.68 9.13 8.26
C MET A 96 -13.08 10.60 8.45
N SER A 97 -14.20 10.81 9.15
CA SER A 97 -14.65 12.13 9.55
C SER A 97 -14.84 12.18 11.06
N GLN A 98 -14.33 13.24 11.68
CA GLN A 98 -14.69 13.61 13.05
C GLN A 98 -15.42 14.96 13.04
N GLY A 99 -16.39 15.12 13.95
CA GLY A 99 -16.99 16.42 14.25
C GLY A 99 -16.11 17.27 15.17
N ASP A 100 -16.56 18.46 15.52
CA ASP A 100 -15.99 19.24 16.61
C ASP A 100 -16.54 18.76 17.97
N GLY A 101 -15.75 18.98 19.03
CA GLY A 101 -16.17 18.58 20.36
C GLY A 101 -15.14 18.87 21.44
N ASN A 102 -15.46 18.40 22.65
CA ASN A 102 -14.62 18.54 23.83
C ASN A 102 -14.51 17.20 24.54
N VAL A 103 -13.27 16.82 24.87
CA VAL A 103 -12.97 15.67 25.71
C VAL A 103 -12.62 16.17 27.11
N GLY A 104 -13.45 15.83 28.09
CA GLY A 104 -13.27 16.26 29.47
C GLY A 104 -12.16 15.51 30.22
N ALA A 105 -11.93 14.23 29.87
CA ALA A 105 -10.84 13.41 30.38
C ALA A 105 -10.66 12.17 29.49
N GLU A 106 -9.49 12.04 28.88
CA GLU A 106 -9.02 10.82 28.23
C GLU A 106 -7.88 10.23 29.04
N ALA A 107 -8.03 9.00 29.52
CA ALA A 107 -6.98 8.31 30.26
C ALA A 107 -5.92 7.78 29.28
N VAL A 108 -4.70 8.29 29.40
CA VAL A 108 -3.58 7.94 28.53
C VAL A 108 -2.35 7.66 29.38
N THR A 109 -1.64 6.57 29.11
CA THR A 109 -0.35 6.28 29.74
C THR A 109 0.76 6.92 28.91
N LEU A 110 1.50 7.84 29.51
CA LEU A 110 2.62 8.51 28.87
C LEU A 110 3.95 7.85 29.22
N TYR A 111 4.87 7.85 28.26
CA TYR A 111 6.23 7.39 28.44
C TYR A 111 7.19 8.51 28.09
N LEU A 112 8.29 8.60 28.82
CA LEU A 112 9.25 9.70 28.65
C LEU A 112 9.83 9.69 27.22
N GLY A 113 9.70 10.82 26.53
CA GLY A 113 10.23 11.02 25.19
C GLY A 113 9.51 10.27 24.06
N LYS A 114 8.40 9.57 24.33
CA LYS A 114 7.64 8.81 23.32
C LYS A 114 6.29 9.45 23.03
N TRP A 115 5.90 9.46 21.75
CA TRP A 115 4.59 9.94 21.32
C TRP A 115 3.52 8.87 21.54
N VAL A 116 2.43 9.27 22.17
CA VAL A 116 1.22 8.48 22.38
C VAL A 116 0.07 9.13 21.63
N LYS A 117 -0.74 8.31 20.95
CA LYS A 117 -1.88 8.77 20.14
C LYS A 117 -3.07 9.07 21.05
N LEU A 118 -3.73 10.19 20.80
CA LEU A 118 -5.04 10.54 21.37
C LEU A 118 -6.17 10.03 20.47
N ASN A 119 -7.36 9.89 21.02
CA ASN A 119 -8.51 9.38 20.28
C ASN A 119 -8.93 10.29 19.11
N GLN A 120 -8.79 11.61 19.25
CA GLN A 120 -9.16 12.59 18.22
C GLN A 120 -7.95 13.34 17.66
N ARG A 121 -8.09 13.86 16.44
CA ARG A 121 -7.10 14.71 15.75
C ARG A 121 -7.54 16.17 15.72
N ASN A 122 -6.75 17.05 15.11
CA ASN A 122 -7.08 18.47 14.97
C ASN A 122 -7.45 19.14 16.32
N ILE A 123 -6.56 18.99 17.28
CA ILE A 123 -6.73 19.52 18.64
C ILE A 123 -6.53 21.03 18.60
N SER A 124 -7.41 21.79 19.25
CA SER A 124 -7.30 23.23 19.32
C SER A 124 -6.09 23.60 20.18
N VAL A 125 -5.23 24.47 19.65
CA VAL A 125 -4.08 25.02 20.37
C VAL A 125 -4.54 25.65 21.69
N SER A 126 -3.76 25.43 22.76
CA SER A 126 -4.04 25.93 24.11
C SER A 126 -5.30 25.37 24.79
N SER A 127 -5.98 24.38 24.20
CA SER A 127 -7.10 23.70 24.85
C SER A 127 -6.72 22.46 25.63
N VAL A 128 -5.46 22.01 25.51
CA VAL A 128 -4.99 20.78 26.16
C VAL A 128 -4.67 21.07 27.62
N GLY A 129 -5.25 20.27 28.51
CA GLY A 129 -5.02 20.33 29.93
C GLY A 129 -4.68 18.96 30.49
N ILE A 130 -3.66 18.90 31.33
CA ILE A 130 -3.43 17.77 32.24
C ILE A 130 -3.34 18.36 33.64
N ALA A 131 -4.14 17.83 34.57
CA ALA A 131 -4.17 18.35 35.93
C ALA A 131 -2.78 18.25 36.59
N GLY A 132 -2.22 19.40 36.99
CA GLY A 132 -0.91 19.48 37.65
C GLY A 132 0.30 19.58 36.73
N TYR A 133 0.11 19.59 35.40
CA TYR A 133 1.21 19.64 34.42
C TYR A 133 0.98 20.71 33.36
N THR A 134 2.07 21.29 32.86
CA THR A 134 2.05 22.42 31.90
C THR A 134 2.61 22.01 30.55
N GLU A 135 1.89 22.34 29.46
CA GLU A 135 2.36 22.15 28.09
C GLU A 135 3.64 22.98 27.85
N GLY A 136 4.65 22.38 27.22
CA GLY A 136 5.97 22.98 26.97
C GLY A 136 6.99 22.80 28.11
N THR A 137 6.54 22.48 29.33
CA THR A 137 7.42 22.16 30.47
C THR A 137 7.40 20.66 30.76
N ASP A 138 6.21 20.09 30.87
CA ASP A 138 6.01 18.70 31.30
C ASP A 138 5.66 17.76 30.14
N TYR A 139 4.94 18.27 29.15
CA TYR A 139 4.53 17.51 27.96
C TYR A 139 4.48 18.39 26.71
N GLU A 140 4.52 17.76 25.55
CA GLU A 140 4.40 18.37 24.22
C GLU A 140 3.24 17.73 23.47
N VAL A 141 2.48 18.53 22.72
CA VAL A 141 1.34 18.07 21.93
C VAL A 141 1.56 18.39 20.45
N ASP A 142 1.37 17.39 19.60
CA ASP A 142 1.17 17.55 18.17
C ASP A 142 -0.34 17.73 17.90
N HIS A 143 -0.74 19.00 17.84
CA HIS A 143 -2.13 19.43 17.66
C HIS A 143 -2.74 18.94 16.33
N SER A 144 -1.92 18.74 15.30
CA SER A 144 -2.40 18.34 13.98
C SER A 144 -2.77 16.85 13.92
N VAL A 145 -1.87 15.99 14.39
CA VAL A 145 -2.05 14.53 14.33
C VAL A 145 -2.78 13.98 15.56
N GLY A 146 -2.90 14.78 16.63
CA GLY A 146 -3.53 14.36 17.89
C GLY A 146 -2.62 13.39 18.65
N ARG A 147 -1.39 13.82 18.96
CA ARG A 147 -0.42 13.02 19.73
C ARG A 147 0.16 13.83 20.85
N ILE A 148 0.51 13.16 21.94
CA ILE A 148 1.08 13.77 23.13
C ILE A 148 2.33 13.00 23.57
N LYS A 149 3.31 13.71 24.13
CA LYS A 149 4.58 13.14 24.58
C LYS A 149 4.98 13.79 25.90
N ALA A 150 5.32 12.97 26.90
CA ALA A 150 5.94 13.47 28.13
C ALA A 150 7.40 13.88 27.88
N LEU A 151 7.80 15.04 28.39
CA LEU A 151 9.16 15.54 28.26
C LEU A 151 10.06 14.88 29.32
N THR A 152 11.28 14.54 28.94
CA THR A 152 12.28 13.94 29.87
C THR A 152 12.71 14.90 30.97
N THR A 153 12.51 16.20 30.78
CA THR A 153 12.78 17.28 31.76
C THR A 153 11.55 17.63 32.60
N GLY A 154 10.40 17.03 32.30
CA GLY A 154 9.12 17.30 32.95
C GLY A 154 8.93 16.56 34.27
N ALA A 155 7.84 16.90 34.96
CA ALA A 155 7.45 16.26 36.21
C ALA A 155 6.67 14.93 36.02
N ILE A 156 6.22 14.62 34.80
CA ILE A 156 5.49 13.38 34.49
C ILE A 156 6.46 12.19 34.53
N GLY A 157 6.13 11.16 35.32
CA GLY A 157 6.91 9.94 35.43
C GLY A 157 6.82 9.03 34.20
N ASP A 158 7.79 8.13 34.04
CA ASP A 158 7.73 7.11 32.97
C ASP A 158 6.65 6.07 33.26
N GLY A 159 5.73 5.87 32.30
CA GLY A 159 4.59 4.97 32.45
C GLY A 159 3.47 5.53 33.33
N GLU A 160 3.45 6.85 33.59
CA GLU A 160 2.40 7.48 34.37
C GLU A 160 1.09 7.59 33.58
N ALA A 161 -0.02 7.19 34.21
CA ALA A 161 -1.36 7.37 33.65
C ALA A 161 -1.86 8.78 33.98
N VAL A 162 -2.17 9.56 32.94
CA VAL A 162 -2.66 10.93 33.06
C VAL A 162 -4.02 11.05 32.39
N ASN A 163 -4.83 12.00 32.87
CA ASN A 163 -6.09 12.36 32.22
C ASN A 163 -5.86 13.63 31.40
N VAL A 164 -6.00 13.50 30.09
CA VAL A 164 -5.84 14.60 29.14
C VAL A 164 -7.22 15.14 28.78
N SER A 165 -7.45 16.43 29.01
CA SER A 165 -8.61 17.16 28.50
C SER A 165 -8.20 17.99 27.30
N TYR A 166 -9.06 18.09 26.28
CA TYR A 166 -8.79 18.88 25.09
C TYR A 166 -10.06 19.14 24.28
N THR A 167 -10.05 20.22 23.50
CA THR A 167 -11.07 20.48 22.47
C THR A 167 -10.51 20.14 21.10
N PHE A 168 -11.36 19.61 20.21
CA PHE A 168 -10.97 19.22 18.87
C PHE A 168 -11.93 19.80 17.84
N GLY A 169 -11.38 20.15 16.67
CA GLY A 169 -12.16 20.64 15.53
C GLY A 169 -12.58 19.51 14.60
N ALA A 170 -13.60 19.76 13.78
CA ALA A 170 -13.99 18.85 12.72
C ALA A 170 -12.82 18.65 11.73
N MET A 171 -12.64 17.41 11.27
CA MET A 171 -11.60 17.06 10.29
C MET A 171 -12.04 15.85 9.47
N THR A 172 -11.64 15.84 8.21
CA THR A 172 -11.78 14.68 7.32
C THR A 172 -10.39 14.26 6.85
N TRP A 173 -10.10 12.96 6.88
CA TRP A 173 -8.85 12.42 6.36
C TRP A 173 -9.06 11.05 5.71
N ASN A 174 -8.20 10.74 4.75
CA ASN A 174 -8.17 9.42 4.12
C ASN A 174 -7.36 8.47 4.99
N TYR A 175 -7.90 7.27 5.21
CA TYR A 175 -7.30 6.22 5.99
C TYR A 175 -7.34 4.91 5.19
N VAL A 176 -6.26 4.14 5.28
CA VAL A 176 -6.15 2.83 4.61
C VAL A 176 -5.66 1.84 5.65
N GLU A 177 -6.47 0.83 5.93
CA GLU A 177 -6.03 -0.34 6.68
C GLU A 177 -5.24 -1.26 5.77
N ILE A 178 -4.02 -1.60 6.17
CA ILE A 178 -3.15 -2.52 5.44
C ILE A 178 -3.46 -3.96 5.86
N PHE A 179 -3.29 -4.92 4.95
CA PHE A 179 -3.57 -6.35 5.20
C PHE A 179 -5.02 -6.72 5.58
N GLY A 180 -6.00 -5.85 5.31
CA GLY A 180 -7.41 -6.14 5.57
C GLY A 180 -8.00 -7.23 4.64
N ARG A 181 -7.40 -7.49 3.48
CA ARG A 181 -7.95 -8.43 2.48
C ARG A 181 -7.00 -9.55 2.02
N LYS A 182 -7.65 -10.61 1.54
CA LYS A 182 -7.09 -11.68 0.68
C LYS A 182 -6.45 -11.09 -0.59
N PRO A 183 -5.56 -11.83 -1.28
CA PRO A 183 -4.91 -11.37 -2.51
C PRO A 183 -5.94 -10.79 -3.50
N VAL A 184 -5.63 -9.59 -3.99
CA VAL A 184 -6.47 -8.89 -4.97
C VAL A 184 -6.44 -9.66 -6.28
N GLN A 185 -7.59 -10.09 -6.75
CA GLN A 185 -7.78 -10.71 -8.07
C GLN A 185 -8.37 -9.69 -9.02
N GLY A 186 -8.04 -9.80 -10.30
CA GLY A 186 -8.47 -8.85 -11.30
C GLY A 186 -7.79 -9.07 -12.64
N LEU A 187 -8.15 -8.21 -13.58
CA LEU A 187 -7.63 -8.18 -14.94
C LEU A 187 -6.64 -7.02 -15.07
N LEU A 188 -5.45 -7.31 -15.59
CA LEU A 188 -4.42 -6.32 -15.90
C LEU A 188 -4.33 -6.14 -17.42
N ARG A 189 -4.50 -4.92 -17.92
CA ARG A 189 -4.42 -4.58 -19.34
C ARG A 189 -3.35 -3.54 -19.57
N LEU A 190 -2.40 -3.86 -20.45
CA LEU A 190 -1.41 -2.92 -20.95
C LEU A 190 -1.79 -2.52 -22.37
N VAL A 191 -2.09 -1.23 -22.57
CA VAL A 191 -2.39 -0.66 -23.88
C VAL A 191 -1.16 0.09 -24.37
N GLY A 192 -0.45 -0.49 -25.34
CA GLY A 192 0.75 0.09 -25.94
C GLY A 192 0.43 1.29 -26.82
N THR A 193 0.97 2.45 -26.46
CA THR A 193 0.89 3.72 -27.20
C THR A 193 2.30 4.08 -27.71
N ASN A 194 2.94 3.12 -28.37
CA ASN A 194 4.32 3.27 -28.84
C ASN A 194 4.40 4.36 -29.92
N GLU A 195 5.36 5.27 -29.77
CA GLU A 195 5.69 6.28 -30.78
C GLU A 195 6.60 5.71 -31.89
N VAL A 196 7.30 4.61 -31.59
CA VAL A 196 8.17 3.88 -32.51
C VAL A 196 7.92 2.39 -32.37
N GLY A 197 7.60 1.73 -33.49
CA GLY A 197 7.22 0.32 -33.55
C GLY A 197 5.71 0.08 -33.52
N LYS A 198 5.30 -1.17 -33.70
CA LYS A 198 3.88 -1.56 -33.70
C LYS A 198 3.26 -1.38 -32.31
N GLN A 199 1.99 -0.99 -32.28
CA GLN A 199 1.20 -0.94 -31.06
C GLN A 199 0.73 -2.35 -30.71
N PHE A 200 0.84 -2.72 -29.44
CA PHE A 200 0.41 -4.01 -28.93
C PHE A 200 -0.44 -3.81 -27.70
N GLU A 201 -1.43 -4.68 -27.54
CA GLU A 201 -2.25 -4.76 -26.35
C GLU A 201 -2.01 -6.12 -25.69
N VAL A 202 -1.78 -6.09 -24.37
CA VAL A 202 -1.57 -7.30 -23.57
C VAL A 202 -2.63 -7.35 -22.48
N LEU A 203 -3.34 -8.47 -22.39
CA LEU A 203 -4.40 -8.71 -21.42
C LEU A 203 -4.05 -9.93 -20.57
N LEU A 204 -4.14 -9.77 -19.25
CA LEU A 204 -3.86 -10.78 -18.23
C LEU A 204 -5.11 -10.92 -17.35
N TRP A 205 -5.59 -12.14 -17.13
CA TRP A 205 -6.81 -12.44 -16.38
C TRP A 205 -6.61 -13.64 -15.43
#